data_AF-A0AAV4JEQ3-F1
#
_entry.id   AF-A0AAV4JEQ3-F1
#
_cell.length_a   1.000
_cell.length_b   1.000
_cell.length_c   1.000
_cell.angle_alpha   90.00
_cell.angle_beta   90.00
_cell.angle_gamma   90.00
#
_symmetry.space_group_name_H-M   'P 1'
#
loop_
_entity.id
_entity.type
_entity.pdbx_description
1 polymer ?
#
loop_
_entity_poly.entity_id
_entity_poly.type
_entity_poly.pdbx_seq_one_letter_code
_entity_poly.pdbx_strand_id
1 'polypeptide(L)'
;MRFYGNKSRREVLAVLAVVVIVVVVVVVVVVVVVVVVVVAVVVVIVVVVVVVVVVVAVTIVVVMVIIIALVAVAVVVAGLVVIAAVVVVVVVVVVSSSRSSSSSSSNSSCISGSIVVVVEAVVVFVGVVDVVVLVTVVVVVVVVVVVVVVVVVVVVVVEILVVVISLSFCGNL
;
A
#
# COMPACT_ATOMS: atom_id res chain seq x y z
N MET A 1 81.91 1.42 46.27
CA MET A 1 81.47 1.70 44.88
C MET A 1 80.02 1.25 44.66
N ARG A 2 79.00 1.97 45.16
CA ARG A 2 77.58 1.66 44.90
C ARG A 2 76.65 2.86 45.10
N PHE A 3 76.84 4.00 44.42
CA PHE A 3 75.89 5.12 44.55
C PHE A 3 75.63 5.94 43.27
N TYR A 4 75.97 5.39 42.09
CA TYR A 4 75.73 6.07 40.79
C TYR A 4 74.56 5.50 39.98
N GLY A 5 73.66 4.72 40.61
CA GLY A 5 72.59 3.98 39.91
C GLY A 5 71.14 4.46 40.11
N ASN A 6 70.88 5.40 41.02
CA ASN A 6 69.50 5.74 41.42
C ASN A 6 68.87 6.91 40.64
N LYS A 7 69.68 7.78 40.00
CA LYS A 7 69.15 8.91 39.23
C LYS A 7 68.49 8.46 37.93
N SER A 8 69.13 7.55 37.19
CA SER A 8 68.59 6.98 35.95
C SER A 8 67.30 6.17 36.15
N ARG A 9 67.07 5.58 37.32
CA ARG A 9 65.83 4.83 37.60
C ARG A 9 64.60 5.72 37.68
N ARG A 10 64.71 6.95 38.20
CA ARG A 10 63.56 7.87 38.32
C ARG A 10 63.12 8.41 36.96
N GLU A 11 64.07 8.67 36.07
CA GLU A 11 63.79 9.11 34.70
C GLU A 11 63.10 8.00 33.90
N VAL A 12 63.56 6.75 34.00
CA VAL A 12 62.91 5.61 33.36
C VAL A 12 61.49 5.38 33.89
N LEU A 13 61.26 5.51 35.20
CA LEU A 13 59.91 5.38 35.78
C LEU A 13 58.98 6.52 35.34
N ALA A 14 59.49 7.74 35.20
CA ALA A 14 58.69 8.87 34.71
C ALA A 14 58.26 8.66 33.24
N VAL A 15 59.18 8.22 32.37
CA VAL A 15 58.85 7.90 30.98
C VAL A 15 57.84 6.75 30.91
N LEU A 16 58.05 5.68 31.69
CA LEU A 16 57.11 4.55 31.75
C LEU A 16 55.71 5.01 32.19
N ALA A 17 55.60 5.87 33.21
CA ALA A 17 54.32 6.39 33.66
C ALA A 17 53.60 7.19 32.57
N VAL A 18 54.31 8.05 31.84
CA VAL A 18 53.75 8.81 30.71
C VAL A 18 53.28 7.86 29.61
N VAL A 19 54.08 6.86 29.24
CA VAL A 19 53.70 5.86 28.23
C VAL A 19 52.44 5.11 28.65
N VAL A 20 52.34 4.67 29.91
CA VAL A 20 51.15 3.99 30.42
C VAL A 20 49.92 4.90 30.36
N ILE A 21 50.04 6.17 30.76
CA ILE A 21 48.94 7.13 30.67
C ILE A 21 48.48 7.30 29.22
N VAL A 22 49.42 7.49 28.28
CA VAL A 22 49.10 7.63 26.86
C VAL A 22 48.39 6.38 26.33
N VAL A 23 48.89 5.19 26.66
CA VAL A 23 48.25 3.92 26.25
C VAL A 23 46.83 3.81 26.82
N VAL A 24 46.62 4.14 28.10
CA VAL A 24 45.28 4.13 28.72
C VAL A 24 44.35 5.11 28.03
N VAL A 25 44.80 6.33 27.74
CA VAL A 25 44.01 7.33 27.02
C VAL A 25 43.63 6.82 25.62
N VAL A 26 44.58 6.25 24.87
CA VAL A 26 44.31 5.67 23.55
C VAL A 26 43.28 4.54 23.64
N VAL A 27 43.42 3.63 24.62
CA VAL A 27 42.46 2.54 24.83
C VAL A 27 41.07 3.11 25.14
N VAL A 28 40.96 4.11 26.01
CA VAL A 28 39.67 4.75 26.34
C VAL A 28 39.05 5.38 25.10
N VAL A 29 39.83 6.11 24.29
CA VAL A 29 39.36 6.71 23.04
C VAL A 29 38.85 5.63 22.09
N VAL A 30 39.60 4.54 21.88
CA VAL A 30 39.17 3.42 21.03
C VAL A 30 37.87 2.81 21.54
N VAL A 31 37.74 2.57 22.85
CA VAL A 31 36.51 2.02 23.45
C VAL A 31 35.33 2.97 23.20
N VAL A 32 35.50 4.27 23.41
CA VAL A 32 34.44 5.27 23.15
C VAL A 32 34.03 5.25 21.68
N VAL A 33 34.98 5.24 20.74
CA VAL A 33 34.70 5.17 19.30
C VAL A 33 33.92 3.90 18.97
N VAL A 34 34.34 2.75 19.47
CA VAL A 34 33.64 1.47 19.25
C VAL A 34 32.21 1.53 19.77
N VAL A 35 31.99 2.05 20.98
CA VAL A 35 30.65 2.20 21.56
C VAL A 35 29.78 3.11 20.70
N VAL A 36 30.30 4.25 20.25
CA VAL A 36 29.55 5.18 19.37
C VAL A 36 29.17 4.49 18.06
N VAL A 37 30.09 3.75 17.44
CA VAL A 37 29.81 2.99 16.20
C VAL A 37 28.73 1.94 16.44
N VAL A 38 28.82 1.17 17.52
CA VAL A 38 27.81 0.16 17.86
C VAL A 38 26.43 0.79 18.05
N VAL A 39 26.35 1.90 18.79
CA VAL A 39 25.09 2.63 19.00
C VAL A 39 24.54 3.12 17.66
N ALA A 40 25.37 3.70 16.79
CA ALA A 40 24.96 4.16 15.47
C ALA A 40 24.39 3.01 14.62
N VAL A 41 25.06 1.85 14.60
CA VAL A 41 24.59 0.64 13.88
C VAL A 41 23.25 0.16 14.44
N VAL A 42 23.08 0.11 15.75
CA VAL A 42 21.81 -0.29 16.38
C VAL A 42 20.68 0.65 15.98
N VAL A 43 20.92 1.97 16.00
CA VAL A 43 19.93 2.97 15.57
C VAL A 43 19.53 2.74 14.11
N VAL A 44 20.50 2.53 13.21
CA VAL A 44 20.21 2.24 11.80
C VAL A 44 19.37 0.97 11.65
N ILE A 45 19.70 -0.10 12.36
CA ILE A 45 18.92 -1.36 12.32
C ILE A 45 17.49 -1.12 12.78
N VAL A 46 17.29 -0.42 13.90
CA VAL A 46 15.94 -0.11 14.42
C VAL A 46 15.14 0.70 13.39
N VAL A 47 15.76 1.71 12.79
CA VAL A 47 15.13 2.54 11.76
C VAL A 47 14.72 1.71 10.55
N VAL A 48 15.60 0.83 10.05
CA VAL A 48 15.29 -0.08 8.94
C VAL A 48 14.11 -1.01 9.29
N VAL A 49 14.11 -1.59 10.50
CA VAL A 49 13.02 -2.46 10.95
C VAL A 49 11.69 -1.69 10.98
N VAL A 50 11.67 -0.47 11.50
CA VAL A 50 10.47 0.37 11.51
C VAL A 50 9.97 0.65 10.10
N VAL A 51 10.87 1.01 9.17
CA VAL A 51 10.50 1.23 7.77
C VAL A 51 9.90 -0.03 7.16
N VAL A 52 10.52 -1.20 7.36
CA VAL A 52 10.00 -2.48 6.85
C VAL A 52 8.60 -2.77 7.41
N VAL A 53 8.38 -2.57 8.71
CA VAL A 53 7.07 -2.77 9.33
C VAL A 53 6.03 -1.84 8.73
N VAL A 54 6.36 -0.56 8.50
CA VAL A 54 5.46 0.42 7.86
C VAL A 54 5.12 -0.01 6.44
N VAL A 55 6.12 -0.41 5.65
CA VAL A 55 5.90 -0.90 4.28
C VAL A 55 4.98 -2.12 4.28
N VAL A 56 5.23 -3.11 5.15
CA VAL A 56 4.40 -4.31 5.26
C VAL A 56 2.97 -3.93 5.64
N ALA A 57 2.77 -3.09 6.65
CA ALA A 57 1.44 -2.64 7.06
C ALA A 57 0.69 -1.94 5.90
N VAL A 58 1.38 -1.07 5.17
CA VAL A 58 0.85 -0.41 3.97
C VAL A 58 0.44 -1.43 2.91
N THR A 59 1.30 -2.42 2.60
CA THR A 59 0.96 -3.44 1.59
C THR A 59 -0.27 -4.26 1.99
N ILE A 60 -0.43 -4.59 3.27
CA ILE A 60 -1.61 -5.30 3.77
C ILE A 60 -2.87 -4.46 3.56
N VAL A 61 -2.82 -3.17 3.88
CA VAL A 61 -3.96 -2.25 3.67
C VAL A 61 -4.33 -2.19 2.18
N VAL A 62 -3.33 -2.01 1.30
CA VAL A 62 -3.54 -1.99 -0.15
C VAL A 62 -4.20 -3.28 -0.64
N VAL A 63 -3.71 -4.44 -0.20
CA VAL A 63 -4.27 -5.75 -0.58
C VAL A 63 -5.72 -5.88 -0.11
N MET A 64 -6.04 -5.47 1.13
CA MET A 64 -7.40 -5.52 1.67
C MET A 64 -8.36 -4.64 0.85
N VAL A 65 -7.92 -3.43 0.49
CA VAL A 65 -8.73 -2.52 -0.34
C VAL A 65 -8.99 -3.12 -1.72
N ILE A 66 -7.98 -3.73 -2.36
CA ILE A 66 -8.14 -4.42 -3.64
C ILE A 66 -9.13 -5.58 -3.53
N ILE A 67 -9.04 -6.40 -2.49
CA ILE A 67 -9.96 -7.52 -2.25
C ILE A 67 -11.40 -7.00 -2.12
N ILE A 68 -11.63 -5.96 -1.31
CA ILE A 68 -12.97 -5.37 -1.13
C ILE A 68 -13.51 -4.85 -2.45
N ALA A 69 -12.69 -4.16 -3.25
CA ALA A 69 -13.08 -3.66 -4.56
C ALA A 69 -13.47 -4.80 -5.52
N LEU A 70 -12.68 -5.88 -5.56
CA LEU A 70 -12.98 -7.06 -6.38
C LEU A 70 -14.28 -7.74 -5.95
N VAL A 71 -14.52 -7.89 -4.64
CA VAL A 71 -15.78 -8.44 -4.11
C VAL A 71 -16.97 -7.56 -4.51
N ALA A 72 -16.84 -6.23 -4.39
CA ALA A 72 -17.89 -5.31 -4.80
C ALA A 72 -18.21 -5.44 -6.30
N VAL A 73 -17.18 -5.51 -7.16
CA VAL A 73 -17.36 -5.76 -8.60
C VAL A 73 -18.04 -7.10 -8.87
N ALA A 74 -17.64 -8.18 -8.18
CA ALA A 74 -18.22 -9.50 -8.37
C ALA A 74 -19.72 -9.54 -7.99
N VAL A 75 -20.09 -8.91 -6.88
CA VAL A 75 -21.50 -8.79 -6.44
C VAL A 75 -22.32 -8.01 -7.46
N VAL A 76 -21.77 -6.91 -7.96
CA VAL A 76 -22.38 -6.10 -9.01
C VAL A 76 -22.65 -6.92 -10.28
N VAL A 77 -21.64 -7.65 -10.77
CA VAL A 77 -21.76 -8.49 -11.97
C VAL A 77 -22.79 -9.59 -11.75
N ALA A 78 -22.78 -10.26 -10.60
CA ALA A 78 -23.77 -11.27 -10.26
C ALA A 78 -25.20 -10.70 -10.28
N GLY A 79 -25.39 -9.51 -9.72
CA GLY A 79 -26.67 -8.80 -9.77
C GLY A 79 -27.14 -8.53 -11.19
N LEU A 80 -26.26 -8.01 -12.06
CA LEU A 80 -26.59 -7.76 -13.47
C LEU A 80 -27.01 -9.05 -14.21
N VAL A 81 -26.32 -10.16 -13.97
CA VAL A 81 -26.65 -11.46 -14.59
C VAL A 81 -28.04 -11.93 -14.18
N VAL A 82 -28.40 -11.80 -12.89
CA VAL A 82 -29.74 -12.17 -12.40
C VAL A 82 -30.81 -11.31 -13.06
N ILE A 83 -30.63 -9.99 -13.13
CA ILE A 83 -31.60 -9.09 -13.75
C ILE A 83 -31.76 -9.44 -15.24
N ALA A 84 -30.66 -9.68 -15.96
CA ALA A 84 -30.69 -10.07 -17.37
C ALA A 84 -31.50 -11.37 -17.59
N ALA A 85 -31.28 -12.38 -16.75
CA ALA A 85 -32.01 -13.64 -16.81
C ALA A 85 -33.52 -13.44 -16.60
N VAL A 86 -33.91 -12.60 -15.63
CA VAL A 86 -35.32 -12.27 -15.39
C VAL A 86 -35.94 -11.58 -16.60
N VAL A 87 -35.26 -10.59 -17.19
CA VAL A 87 -35.75 -9.90 -18.39
C VAL A 87 -35.97 -10.90 -19.54
N VAL A 88 -35.02 -11.81 -19.78
CA VAL A 88 -35.17 -12.85 -20.81
C VAL A 88 -36.40 -13.72 -20.55
N VAL A 89 -36.60 -14.18 -19.31
CA VAL A 89 -37.78 -14.98 -18.95
C VAL A 89 -39.07 -14.21 -19.21
N VAL A 90 -39.16 -12.94 -18.79
CA VAL A 90 -40.34 -12.09 -19.03
C VAL A 90 -40.61 -11.95 -20.53
N VAL A 91 -39.59 -11.67 -21.34
CA VAL A 91 -39.72 -11.56 -22.79
C VAL A 91 -40.23 -12.87 -23.41
N VAL A 92 -39.67 -14.02 -23.01
CA VAL A 92 -40.10 -15.34 -23.51
C VAL A 92 -41.55 -15.62 -23.15
N VAL A 93 -41.98 -15.30 -21.93
CA VAL A 93 -43.37 -15.46 -21.48
C VAL A 93 -44.30 -14.59 -22.31
N VAL A 94 -44.00 -13.30 -22.48
CA VAL A 94 -44.81 -12.35 -23.26
C VAL A 94 -44.95 -12.79 -24.73
N VAL A 95 -43.84 -13.22 -25.36
CA VAL A 95 -43.85 -13.71 -26.75
C VAL A 95 -44.68 -14.99 -26.86
N SER A 96 -44.56 -15.92 -25.90
CA SER A 96 -45.32 -17.16 -25.90
C SER A 96 -46.82 -16.94 -25.72
N SER A 97 -47.22 -16.00 -24.86
CA SER A 97 -48.64 -15.63 -24.65
C SER A 97 -49.26 -14.94 -25.87
N SER A 98 -48.46 -14.29 -26.71
CA SER A 98 -48.95 -13.58 -27.91
C SER A 98 -49.33 -14.52 -29.07
N ARG A 99 -49.02 -15.82 -29.00
CA ARG A 99 -49.29 -16.80 -30.07
C ARG A 99 -50.64 -17.54 -29.97
N SER A 100 -51.43 -17.31 -28.93
CA SER A 100 -52.67 -18.07 -28.68
C SER A 100 -53.96 -17.29 -28.95
N SER A 101 -54.03 -16.50 -30.03
CA SER A 101 -55.29 -15.89 -30.47
C SER A 101 -55.46 -15.95 -31.99
N SER A 102 -55.51 -17.18 -32.49
CA SER A 102 -56.17 -17.48 -33.76
C SER A 102 -57.67 -17.55 -33.53
N SER A 103 -58.39 -16.44 -33.73
CA SER A 103 -59.72 -16.42 -34.37
C SER A 103 -60.25 -14.99 -34.52
N SER A 104 -60.41 -14.60 -35.79
CA SER A 104 -61.41 -13.67 -36.32
C SER A 104 -61.28 -12.17 -36.04
N SER A 105 -60.90 -11.46 -37.12
CA SER A 105 -61.59 -10.28 -37.66
C SER A 105 -61.54 -8.96 -36.88
N SER A 106 -60.90 -7.97 -37.53
CA SER A 106 -61.10 -6.52 -37.34
C SER A 106 -60.67 -5.95 -35.98
N ASN A 107 -59.41 -5.51 -35.86
CA ASN A 107 -59.05 -4.21 -35.27
C ASN A 107 -57.53 -4.03 -35.22
N SER A 108 -57.06 -3.00 -35.90
CA SER A 108 -55.66 -2.61 -36.14
C SER A 108 -54.96 -1.92 -34.96
N SER A 109 -55.45 -2.06 -33.72
CA SER A 109 -55.08 -1.16 -32.61
C SER A 109 -54.29 -1.81 -31.45
N CYS A 110 -54.11 -3.14 -31.43
CA CYS A 110 -53.63 -3.85 -30.22
C CYS A 110 -52.12 -4.16 -30.18
N ILE A 111 -51.35 -3.96 -31.25
CA ILE A 111 -49.90 -4.28 -31.29
C ILE A 111 -49.05 -3.18 -30.62
N SER A 112 -49.58 -1.96 -30.54
CA SER A 112 -48.82 -0.80 -30.07
C SER A 112 -48.50 -0.84 -28.57
N GLY A 113 -49.40 -1.41 -27.75
CA GLY A 113 -49.22 -1.45 -26.28
C GLY A 113 -48.07 -2.35 -25.83
N SER A 114 -47.97 -3.56 -26.37
CA SER A 114 -46.94 -4.54 -25.95
C SER A 114 -45.52 -4.11 -26.30
N ILE A 115 -45.34 -3.38 -27.41
CA ILE A 115 -44.01 -2.91 -27.85
C ILE A 115 -43.51 -1.78 -26.93
N VAL A 116 -44.39 -0.87 -26.51
CA VAL A 116 -44.01 0.24 -25.62
C VAL A 116 -43.49 -0.27 -24.27
N VAL A 117 -44.12 -1.31 -23.72
CA VAL A 117 -43.69 -1.91 -22.44
C VAL A 117 -42.31 -2.58 -22.56
N VAL A 118 -42.03 -3.23 -23.70
CA VAL A 118 -40.71 -3.85 -23.95
C VAL A 118 -39.63 -2.78 -24.12
N VAL A 119 -39.92 -1.68 -24.83
CA VAL A 119 -38.97 -0.59 -25.04
C VAL A 119 -38.62 0.11 -23.73
N GLU A 120 -39.60 0.44 -22.89
CA GLU A 120 -39.31 1.03 -21.57
C GLU A 120 -38.48 0.09 -20.69
N ALA A 121 -38.80 -1.20 -20.67
CA ALA A 121 -38.03 -2.18 -19.89
C ALA A 121 -36.56 -2.24 -20.35
N VAL A 122 -36.30 -2.15 -21.67
CA VAL A 122 -34.94 -2.14 -22.22
C VAL A 122 -34.21 -0.84 -21.86
N VAL A 123 -34.86 0.33 -21.96
CA VAL A 123 -34.23 1.61 -21.62
C VAL A 123 -33.86 1.66 -20.13
N VAL A 124 -34.74 1.18 -19.26
CA VAL A 124 -34.44 1.09 -17.82
C VAL A 124 -33.28 0.14 -17.57
N PHE A 125 -33.25 -1.02 -18.26
CA PHE A 125 -32.16 -1.98 -18.11
C PHE A 125 -30.81 -1.40 -18.55
N VAL A 126 -30.75 -0.72 -19.70
CA VAL A 126 -29.53 -0.05 -20.19
C VAL A 126 -29.08 1.02 -19.20
N GLY A 127 -30.00 1.85 -18.70
CA GLY A 127 -29.68 2.87 -17.70
C GLY A 127 -29.11 2.29 -16.40
N VAL A 128 -29.64 1.16 -15.92
CA VAL A 128 -29.11 0.48 -14.73
C VAL A 128 -27.71 -0.07 -15.01
N VAL A 129 -27.47 -0.68 -16.18
CA VAL A 129 -26.15 -1.19 -16.55
C VAL A 129 -25.12 -0.05 -16.61
N ASP A 130 -25.45 1.08 -17.23
CA ASP A 130 -24.54 2.23 -17.34
C ASP A 130 -24.16 2.82 -15.97
N VAL A 131 -25.14 2.97 -15.06
CA VAL A 131 -24.87 3.47 -13.70
C VAL A 131 -23.98 2.48 -12.94
N VAL A 132 -24.24 1.20 -13.09
CA VAL A 132 -23.48 0.14 -12.42
C VAL A 132 -22.02 0.10 -12.90
N VAL A 133 -21.79 0.23 -14.21
CA VAL A 133 -20.46 0.33 -14.81
C VAL A 133 -19.76 1.61 -14.34
N LEU A 134 -20.45 2.73 -14.32
CA LEU A 134 -19.89 3.99 -13.84
C LEU A 134 -19.43 3.89 -12.38
N VAL A 135 -20.27 3.34 -11.50
CA VAL A 135 -19.94 3.16 -10.08
C VAL A 135 -18.73 2.23 -9.91
N THR A 136 -18.67 1.12 -10.65
CA THR A 136 -17.52 0.21 -10.58
C THR A 136 -16.23 0.87 -11.08
N VAL A 137 -16.28 1.62 -12.19
CA VAL A 137 -15.12 2.37 -12.69
C VAL A 137 -14.66 3.42 -11.67
N VAL A 138 -15.58 4.18 -11.09
CA VAL A 138 -15.24 5.19 -10.07
C VAL A 138 -14.58 4.54 -8.85
N VAL A 139 -15.12 3.43 -8.35
CA VAL A 139 -14.53 2.71 -7.21
C VAL A 139 -13.11 2.24 -7.55
N VAL A 140 -12.90 1.64 -8.72
CA VAL A 140 -11.57 1.19 -9.16
C VAL A 140 -10.59 2.36 -9.25
N VAL A 141 -11.00 3.49 -9.84
CA VAL A 141 -10.16 4.68 -9.96
C VAL A 141 -9.78 5.23 -8.59
N VAL A 142 -10.74 5.36 -7.68
CA VAL A 142 -10.48 5.84 -6.31
C VAL A 142 -9.49 4.92 -5.60
N VAL A 143 -9.67 3.60 -5.70
CA VAL A 143 -8.74 2.63 -5.12
C VAL A 143 -7.33 2.80 -5.69
N VAL A 144 -7.18 2.89 -7.01
CA VAL A 144 -5.88 3.09 -7.67
C VAL A 144 -5.22 4.39 -7.19
N VAL A 145 -5.97 5.48 -7.12
CA VAL A 145 -5.44 6.78 -6.64
C VAL A 145 -4.96 6.66 -5.19
N VAL A 146 -5.74 6.03 -4.31
CA VAL A 146 -5.33 5.83 -2.91
C VAL A 146 -4.05 5.01 -2.82
N VAL A 147 -3.94 3.92 -3.59
CA VAL A 147 -2.74 3.08 -3.62
C VAL A 147 -1.53 3.89 -4.09
N VAL A 148 -1.66 4.66 -5.17
CA VAL A 148 -0.58 5.51 -5.70
C VAL A 148 -0.14 6.54 -4.67
N VAL A 149 -1.08 7.25 -4.03
CA VAL A 149 -0.75 8.25 -3.01
C VAL A 149 0.01 7.62 -1.85
N VAL A 150 -0.46 6.47 -1.36
CA VAL A 150 0.20 5.76 -0.25
C VAL A 150 1.62 5.34 -0.64
N VAL A 151 1.82 4.79 -1.84
CA VAL A 151 3.16 4.42 -2.32
C VAL A 151 4.08 5.63 -2.41
N VAL A 152 3.60 6.75 -2.97
CA VAL A 152 4.38 7.99 -3.08
C VAL A 152 4.80 8.50 -1.71
N VAL A 153 3.86 8.52 -0.74
CA VAL A 153 4.17 8.95 0.63
C VAL A 153 5.24 8.07 1.27
N VAL A 154 5.16 6.75 1.11
CA VAL A 154 6.16 5.82 1.63
C VAL A 154 7.53 6.09 1.01
N VAL A 155 7.61 6.27 -0.31
CA VAL A 155 8.87 6.57 -1.00
C VAL A 155 9.49 7.87 -0.49
N VAL A 156 8.70 8.93 -0.39
CA VAL A 156 9.17 10.24 0.10
C VAL A 156 9.68 10.15 1.54
N VAL A 157 8.97 9.43 2.42
CA VAL A 157 9.40 9.22 3.80
C VAL A 157 10.74 8.49 3.84
N VAL A 158 10.92 7.46 3.02
CA VAL A 158 12.18 6.72 2.93
C VAL A 158 13.32 7.61 2.43
N GLU A 159 13.10 8.41 1.38
CA GLU A 159 14.11 9.35 0.88
C GLU A 159 14.53 10.37 1.93
N ILE A 160 13.58 10.98 2.64
CA ILE A 160 13.86 11.94 3.72
C ILE A 160 14.70 11.27 4.81
N LEU A 161 14.35 10.04 5.20
CA LEU A 161 15.08 9.28 6.20
C LEU A 161 16.53 9.03 5.77
N VAL A 162 16.74 8.64 4.50
CA VAL A 162 18.08 8.43 3.92
C VAL A 162 18.88 9.73 3.94
N VAL A 163 18.27 10.86 3.60
CA VAL A 163 18.93 12.17 3.64
C VAL A 163 19.32 12.55 5.07
N VAL A 164 18.41 12.38 6.04
CA VAL A 164 18.66 12.68 7.46
C VAL A 164 19.80 11.83 8.03
N ILE A 165 19.83 10.54 7.69
CA ILE A 165 20.91 9.64 8.07
C ILE A 165 22.23 10.10 7.44
N SER A 166 22.23 10.43 6.14
CA SER A 166 23.43 10.88 5.42
C SER A 166 24.01 12.18 6.00
N LEU A 167 23.14 13.13 6.37
CA LEU A 167 23.54 14.38 7.01
C LEU A 167 24.10 14.16 8.42
N SER A 168 23.53 13.21 9.17
CA SER A 168 24.02 12.84 10.50
C SER A 168 25.44 12.27 10.45
N PHE A 169 25.81 11.58 9.38
CA PHE A 169 27.16 11.08 9.17
C PHE A 169 28.14 12.14 8.63
N CYS A 170 27.67 13.10 7.82
CA CYS A 170 28.52 14.17 7.29
C CYS A 170 28.83 15.29 8.31
N GLY A 171 27.95 15.54 9.29
CA GLY A 171 28.13 16.60 10.28
C GLY A 171 29.11 16.30 11.42
N ASN A 172 29.70 15.09 11.45
CA ASN A 172 30.59 14.64 12.53
C ASN A 172 32.04 14.38 12.04
N LEU A 173 32.40 14.92 10.88
CA LEU A 173 33.76 15.01 10.31
C LEU A 173 34.29 16.44 10.48
#